data_AF-A0A382M1P9-F1
#
_entry.id   AF-A0A382M1P9-F1
#
_cell.length_a   1.000
_cell.length_b   1.000
_cell.length_c   1.000
_cell.angle_alpha   90.00
_cell.angle_beta   90.00
_cell.angle_gamma   90.00
#
_symmetry.space_group_name_H-M   'P 1'
#
loop_
_entity.id
_entity.type
_entity.pdbx_description
1 polymer ?
#
loop_
_entity_poly.entity_id
_entity_poly.type
_entity_poly.pdbx_seq_one_letter_code
_entity_poly.pdbx_strand_id
1 'polypeptide(L)'
;YGIVWVCLRAKATQPIPEFDVWEDSNVQKAKVSSEWNASPSRHVENFNDVAHAAWIHAETFAPRSYPEIGRYQVEKTEYGLYYGAPTTFLARNTFEAKRKQEIETGLSEYFFSMPFTSHLKVTTSAGVEHIFDTVLPISANKIRFFMLKTRNYDFDQPVDDWIAFQQAVNEEDRETVENQFPPDMPLDLPKESHIAADAFSMAYRRK
;
A
#
# COMPACT_ATOMS: atom_id res chain seq x y z
N TYR A 1 -7.75 9.96 13.50
CA TYR A 1 -6.44 9.95 12.81
C TYR A 1 -5.99 11.22 12.04
N GLY A 2 -6.60 12.41 12.26
CA GLY A 2 -6.00 13.69 11.84
C GLY A 2 -5.98 13.98 10.33
N ILE A 3 -6.85 13.33 9.56
CA ILE A 3 -7.16 13.62 8.16
C ILE A 3 -8.53 14.31 8.12
N VAL A 4 -8.68 15.32 7.26
CA VAL A 4 -9.96 15.99 7.00
C VAL A 4 -10.64 15.34 5.80
N TRP A 5 -11.83 14.79 6.02
CA TRP A 5 -12.63 14.14 4.98
C TRP A 5 -13.75 15.05 4.49
N VAL A 6 -14.01 15.02 3.18
CA VAL A 6 -15.06 15.82 2.53
C VAL A 6 -15.87 14.93 1.61
N CYS A 7 -17.20 15.03 1.68
CA CYS A 7 -18.10 14.44 0.70
C CYS A 7 -18.71 15.57 -0.15
N LEU A 8 -18.46 15.56 -1.45
CA LEU A 8 -19.03 16.56 -2.37
C LEU A 8 -20.52 16.34 -2.64
N ARG A 9 -21.06 15.16 -2.31
CA ARG A 9 -22.49 14.87 -2.36
C ARG A 9 -23.15 15.28 -1.05
N ALA A 10 -24.44 15.61 -1.13
CA ALA A 10 -25.24 15.95 0.06
C ALA A 10 -25.34 14.81 1.09
N LYS A 11 -25.22 13.54 0.64
CA LYS A 11 -25.24 12.37 1.49
C LYS A 11 -24.10 11.42 1.10
N ALA A 12 -23.28 11.05 2.08
CA ALA A 12 -22.26 10.02 1.92
C ALA A 12 -22.92 8.65 1.67
N THR A 13 -22.36 7.90 0.72
CA THR A 13 -22.82 6.54 0.39
C THR A 13 -22.08 5.45 1.17
N GLN A 14 -20.99 5.82 1.84
CA GLN A 14 -20.14 4.94 2.64
C GLN A 14 -19.62 5.71 3.86
N PRO A 15 -19.30 5.03 4.97
CA PRO A 15 -18.63 5.67 6.10
C PRO A 15 -17.20 6.08 5.73
N ILE A 16 -16.59 6.90 6.57
CA ILE A 16 -15.15 7.16 6.51
C ILE A 16 -14.42 5.85 6.85
N PRO A 17 -13.37 5.44 6.10
CA PRO A 17 -12.64 4.21 6.40
C PRO A 17 -12.06 4.20 7.81
N GLU A 18 -12.17 3.07 8.50
CA GLU A 18 -11.71 2.92 9.87
C GLU A 18 -10.21 2.68 9.93
N PHE A 19 -9.56 3.23 10.96
CA PHE A 19 -8.13 2.99 11.24
C PHE A 19 -7.84 3.15 12.73
N ASP A 20 -8.49 2.31 13.52
CA ASP A 20 -8.54 2.44 14.99
C ASP A 20 -7.17 2.30 15.65
N VAL A 21 -6.24 1.54 15.05
CA VAL A 21 -4.85 1.40 15.53
C VAL A 21 -4.14 2.75 15.62
N TRP A 22 -4.59 3.78 14.88
CA TRP A 22 -4.03 5.11 15.00
C TRP A 22 -4.29 5.76 16.35
N GLU A 23 -5.35 5.38 17.06
CA GLU A 23 -5.68 5.94 18.38
C GLU A 23 -5.00 5.16 19.52
N ASP A 24 -4.33 4.04 19.24
CA ASP A 24 -3.58 3.26 20.23
C ASP A 24 -2.39 4.08 20.78
N SER A 25 -2.18 4.04 22.10
CA SER A 25 -1.05 4.68 22.77
C SER A 25 0.22 3.82 22.78
N ASN A 26 0.10 2.52 22.50
CA ASN A 26 1.20 1.56 22.51
C ASN A 26 1.79 1.31 21.11
N VAL A 27 1.76 2.31 20.24
CA VAL A 27 2.35 2.24 18.90
C VAL A 27 3.15 3.51 18.59
N GLN A 28 4.25 3.36 17.87
CA GLN A 28 4.86 4.50 17.17
C GLN A 28 4.01 4.89 15.96
N LYS A 29 4.02 6.17 15.60
CA LYS A 29 3.19 6.73 14.53
C LYS A 29 4.05 7.59 13.60
N ALA A 30 3.80 7.48 12.30
CA ALA A 30 4.41 8.33 11.28
C ALA A 30 3.37 8.75 10.25
N LYS A 31 3.63 9.87 9.57
CA LYS A 31 2.80 10.39 8.48
C LYS A 31 3.68 10.69 7.27
N VAL A 32 3.25 10.26 6.10
CA VAL A 32 3.90 10.55 4.82
C VAL A 32 2.84 11.03 3.83
N SER A 33 3.16 12.01 3.01
CA SER A 33 2.28 12.48 1.94
C SER A 33 3.12 12.95 0.76
N SER A 34 2.64 12.69 -0.45
CA SER A 34 3.26 13.16 -1.68
C SER A 34 2.20 13.39 -2.77
N GLU A 35 2.62 14.04 -3.85
CA GLU A 35 1.82 14.22 -5.07
C GLU A 35 2.46 13.51 -6.24
N TRP A 36 1.67 12.74 -6.99
CA TRP A 36 2.12 12.03 -8.19
C TRP A 36 1.30 12.45 -9.40
N ASN A 37 1.92 12.39 -10.58
CA ASN A 37 1.27 12.56 -11.89
C ASN A 37 0.68 11.23 -12.38
N ALA A 38 -0.24 10.68 -11.60
CA ALA A 38 -0.89 9.40 -11.87
C ALA A 38 -2.40 9.51 -11.71
N SER A 39 -3.15 8.59 -12.32
CA SER A 39 -4.56 8.43 -11.99
C SER A 39 -4.71 7.75 -10.61
N PRO A 40 -5.77 8.07 -9.84
CA PRO A 40 -5.94 7.51 -8.50
C PRO A 40 -6.11 5.99 -8.50
N SER A 41 -6.65 5.42 -9.57
CA SER A 41 -6.78 3.97 -9.70
C SER A 41 -5.42 3.30 -9.90
N ARG A 42 -4.49 3.87 -10.66
CA ARG A 42 -3.14 3.30 -10.83
C ARG A 42 -2.36 3.29 -9.51
N HIS A 43 -2.49 4.34 -8.70
CA HIS A 43 -1.92 4.37 -7.34
C HIS A 43 -2.53 3.28 -6.44
N VAL A 44 -3.86 3.12 -6.47
CA VAL A 44 -4.52 2.04 -5.72
C VAL A 44 -4.02 0.68 -6.17
N GLU A 45 -3.92 0.41 -7.47
CA GLU A 45 -3.38 -0.88 -7.92
C GLU A 45 -1.94 -1.10 -7.51
N ASN A 46 -1.09 -0.08 -7.60
CA ASN A 46 0.30 -0.18 -7.14
C ASN A 46 0.39 -0.52 -5.65
N PHE A 47 -0.36 0.18 -4.79
CA PHE A 47 -0.29 -0.07 -3.35
C PHE A 47 -0.79 -1.46 -2.95
N ASN A 48 -1.76 -2.03 -3.67
CA ASN A 48 -2.33 -3.34 -3.40
C ASN A 48 -1.75 -4.44 -4.33
N ASP A 49 -0.74 -4.13 -5.14
CA ASP A 49 0.01 -5.15 -5.86
C ASP A 49 1.16 -5.62 -4.97
N VAL A 50 1.33 -6.94 -4.91
CA VAL A 50 2.43 -7.58 -4.17
C VAL A 50 3.50 -8.05 -5.16
N ALA A 51 3.13 -8.27 -6.42
CA ALA A 51 4.01 -8.85 -7.43
C ALA A 51 5.13 -7.90 -7.84
N HIS A 52 4.90 -6.58 -7.85
CA HIS A 52 5.92 -5.61 -8.22
C HIS A 52 7.05 -5.52 -7.19
N ALA A 53 6.82 -5.94 -5.94
CA ALA A 53 7.73 -5.67 -4.84
C ALA A 53 9.17 -6.08 -5.14
N ALA A 54 9.43 -7.34 -5.49
CA ALA A 54 10.79 -7.82 -5.76
C ALA A 54 11.46 -7.16 -6.98
N TRP A 55 10.71 -6.50 -7.85
CA TRP A 55 11.20 -5.87 -9.08
C TRP A 55 11.50 -4.39 -8.88
N ILE A 56 10.59 -3.68 -8.19
CA ILE A 56 10.64 -2.23 -7.95
C ILE A 56 11.39 -1.91 -6.66
N HIS A 57 11.14 -2.66 -5.59
CA HIS A 57 11.68 -2.39 -4.24
C HIS A 57 12.95 -3.18 -3.92
N ALA A 58 13.70 -3.55 -4.96
CA ALA A 58 14.99 -4.23 -4.82
C ALA A 58 16.02 -3.36 -4.09
N GLU A 59 15.88 -2.04 -4.19
CA GLU A 59 16.75 -1.07 -3.53
C GLU A 59 16.25 -0.63 -2.14
N THR A 60 15.14 -1.17 -1.66
CA THR A 60 14.60 -0.86 -0.32
C THR A 60 14.39 -2.12 0.50
N PHE A 61 13.35 -2.90 0.20
CA PHE A 61 12.86 -3.94 1.11
C PHE A 61 12.59 -5.31 0.48
N ALA A 62 12.48 -5.41 -0.83
CA ALA A 62 12.04 -6.65 -1.49
C ALA A 62 13.16 -7.22 -2.39
N PRO A 63 13.90 -8.22 -1.90
CA PRO A 63 15.04 -8.78 -2.64
C PRO A 63 14.60 -9.54 -3.90
N ARG A 64 15.30 -9.30 -5.01
CA ARG A 64 15.06 -9.96 -6.32
C ARG A 64 15.16 -11.49 -6.31
N SER A 65 15.81 -12.08 -5.30
CA SER A 65 15.94 -13.53 -5.15
C SER A 65 14.64 -14.21 -4.70
N TYR A 66 13.62 -13.45 -4.28
CA TYR A 66 12.34 -13.96 -3.81
C TYR A 66 11.14 -13.29 -4.52
N PRO A 67 11.02 -13.42 -5.86
CA PRO A 67 9.98 -12.73 -6.63
C PRO A 67 8.62 -13.44 -6.64
N GLU A 68 8.55 -14.67 -6.12
CA GLU A 68 7.35 -15.50 -6.21
C GLU A 68 6.29 -15.07 -5.20
N ILE A 69 5.11 -14.70 -5.71
CA ILE A 69 3.92 -14.46 -4.90
C ILE A 69 2.98 -15.65 -5.02
N GLY A 70 2.64 -16.24 -3.88
CA GLY A 70 1.66 -17.31 -3.80
C GLY A 70 0.28 -16.86 -4.28
N ARG A 71 -0.52 -17.80 -4.79
CA ARG A 71 -1.93 -17.49 -5.12
C ARG A 71 -2.67 -17.10 -3.85
N TYR A 72 -3.40 -15.99 -3.92
CA TYR A 72 -4.28 -15.52 -2.85
C TYR A 72 -5.71 -15.35 -3.40
N GLN A 73 -6.70 -15.35 -2.50
CA GLN A 73 -8.10 -15.10 -2.84
C GLN A 73 -8.50 -13.72 -2.37
N VAL A 74 -9.29 -13.03 -3.19
CA VAL A 74 -9.83 -11.71 -2.85
C VAL A 74 -11.29 -11.87 -2.48
N GLU A 75 -11.61 -11.46 -1.26
CA GLU A 75 -12.94 -11.49 -0.70
C GLU A 75 -13.59 -10.11 -0.84
N LYS A 76 -14.91 -10.10 -1.03
CA LYS A 76 -15.67 -8.85 -1.04
C LYS A 76 -16.09 -8.51 0.39
N THR A 77 -15.85 -7.29 0.81
CA THR A 77 -16.41 -6.74 2.06
C THR A 77 -17.62 -5.86 1.75
N GLU A 78 -18.27 -5.34 2.79
CA GLU A 78 -19.41 -4.43 2.67
C GLU A 78 -19.05 -3.18 1.82
N TYR A 79 -17.86 -2.61 2.06
CA TYR A 79 -17.42 -1.35 1.43
C TYR A 79 -16.24 -1.50 0.47
N GLY A 80 -15.68 -2.71 0.28
CA GLY A 80 -14.58 -2.92 -0.65
C GLY A 80 -14.12 -4.37 -0.77
N LEU A 81 -12.84 -4.61 -0.54
CA LEU A 81 -12.14 -5.89 -0.78
C LEU A 81 -11.20 -6.24 0.38
N TYR A 82 -10.92 -7.52 0.56
CA TYR A 82 -9.95 -8.04 1.51
C TYR A 82 -9.14 -9.18 0.90
N TYR A 83 -7.85 -9.26 1.20
CA TYR A 83 -7.03 -10.44 0.96
C TYR A 83 -5.81 -10.48 1.87
N GLY A 84 -5.24 -11.67 2.04
CA GLY A 84 -3.98 -11.88 2.75
C GLY A 84 -3.04 -12.77 1.94
N ALA A 85 -1.75 -12.46 1.99
CA ALA A 85 -0.71 -13.24 1.33
C ALA A 85 0.56 -13.31 2.21
N PRO A 86 1.22 -14.48 2.29
CA PRO A 86 2.58 -14.55 2.77
C PRO A 86 3.49 -13.73 1.86
N THR A 87 4.37 -12.94 2.46
CA THR A 87 5.24 -12.01 1.73
C THR A 87 6.64 -12.06 2.30
N THR A 88 7.64 -12.17 1.42
CA THR A 88 9.04 -12.26 1.81
C THR A 88 9.72 -10.93 1.55
N PHE A 89 10.32 -10.36 2.59
CA PHE A 89 10.97 -9.05 2.55
C PHE A 89 12.20 -9.03 3.48
N LEU A 90 12.98 -7.96 3.38
CA LEU A 90 14.02 -7.63 4.35
C LEU A 90 13.35 -7.29 5.69
N ALA A 91 13.84 -7.87 6.79
CA ALA A 91 13.25 -7.73 8.11
C ALA A 91 13.10 -6.25 8.53
N ARG A 92 12.10 -5.92 9.36
CA ARG A 92 11.94 -4.59 10.01
C ARG A 92 11.83 -3.36 9.09
N ASN A 93 11.72 -3.49 7.76
CA ASN A 93 11.51 -2.35 6.83
C ASN A 93 12.41 -1.12 7.14
N THR A 94 13.72 -1.36 7.28
CA THR A 94 14.71 -0.31 7.56
C THR A 94 15.89 -0.38 6.60
N PHE A 95 16.59 0.75 6.42
CA PHE A 95 17.87 0.77 5.72
C PHE A 95 18.93 -0.12 6.40
N GLU A 96 18.85 -0.35 7.70
CA GLU A 96 19.77 -1.25 8.41
C GLU A 96 19.54 -2.71 8.03
N ALA A 97 18.29 -3.16 7.98
CA ALA A 97 17.98 -4.50 7.52
C ALA A 97 18.40 -4.74 6.07
N LYS A 98 18.27 -3.72 5.20
CA LYS A 98 18.87 -3.76 3.86
C LYS A 98 20.38 -4.00 3.91
N ARG A 99 21.11 -3.29 4.78
CA ARG A 99 22.57 -3.48 4.93
C ARG A 99 22.93 -4.88 5.43
N LYS A 100 22.11 -5.45 6.32
CA LYS A 100 22.35 -6.77 6.91
C LYS A 100 21.83 -7.94 6.06
N GLN A 101 20.99 -7.67 5.07
CA GLN A 101 20.35 -8.69 4.23
C GLN A 101 19.60 -9.76 5.06
N GLU A 102 18.97 -9.34 6.15
CA GLU A 102 18.16 -10.22 7.00
C GLU A 102 16.79 -10.42 6.34
N ILE A 103 16.48 -11.67 5.96
CA ILE A 103 15.26 -12.02 5.24
C ILE A 103 14.25 -12.61 6.22
N GLU A 104 12.99 -12.20 6.11
CA GLU A 104 11.89 -12.93 6.73
C GLU A 104 10.68 -13.05 5.80
N THR A 105 9.80 -14.00 6.13
CA THR A 105 8.47 -14.11 5.52
C THR A 105 7.43 -13.76 6.58
N GLY A 106 6.72 -12.65 6.36
CA GLY A 106 5.59 -12.22 7.16
C GLY A 106 4.24 -12.48 6.48
N LEU A 107 3.17 -12.06 7.13
CA LEU A 107 1.82 -12.04 6.57
C LEU A 107 1.42 -10.60 6.26
N SER A 108 1.12 -10.32 5.00
CA SER A 108 0.54 -9.05 4.55
C SER A 108 -0.96 -9.21 4.33
N GLU A 109 -1.75 -8.46 5.08
CA GLU A 109 -3.21 -8.41 4.98
C GLU A 109 -3.63 -7.03 4.48
N TYR A 110 -4.42 -6.98 3.41
CA TYR A 110 -4.91 -5.75 2.79
C TYR A 110 -6.41 -5.63 2.98
N PHE A 111 -6.82 -4.50 3.54
CA PHE A 111 -8.21 -4.09 3.72
C PHE A 111 -8.44 -2.86 2.85
N PHE A 112 -9.15 -3.04 1.74
CA PHE A 112 -9.40 -1.98 0.80
C PHE A 112 -10.84 -1.46 0.93
N SER A 113 -10.98 -0.16 1.14
CA SER A 113 -12.25 0.57 1.17
C SER A 113 -12.37 1.40 -0.10
N MET A 114 -13.44 1.16 -0.87
CA MET A 114 -13.66 1.88 -2.12
C MET A 114 -13.84 3.38 -1.89
N PRO A 115 -13.42 4.23 -2.84
CA PRO A 115 -12.72 3.87 -4.08
C PRO A 115 -11.20 3.90 -3.96
N PHE A 116 -10.62 4.55 -2.94
CA PHE A 116 -9.19 4.89 -2.92
C PHE A 116 -8.53 4.85 -1.53
N THR A 117 -8.92 3.93 -0.65
CA THR A 117 -8.28 3.80 0.67
C THR A 117 -7.89 2.37 0.96
N SER A 118 -6.61 2.15 1.22
CA SER A 118 -6.04 0.85 1.57
C SER A 118 -5.46 0.88 2.96
N HIS A 119 -5.73 -0.16 3.72
CA HIS A 119 -5.04 -0.46 4.97
C HIS A 119 -4.29 -1.77 4.80
N LEU A 120 -2.97 -1.70 4.80
CA LEU A 120 -2.06 -2.83 4.88
C LEU A 120 -1.68 -3.09 6.34
N LYS A 121 -1.81 -4.34 6.79
CA LYS A 121 -1.27 -4.85 8.04
C LYS A 121 -0.20 -5.90 7.72
N VAL A 122 1.02 -5.65 8.14
CA VAL A 122 2.16 -6.56 7.98
C VAL A 122 2.51 -7.15 9.34
N THR A 123 2.35 -8.46 9.48
CA THR A 123 2.73 -9.21 10.68
C THR A 123 4.07 -9.90 10.46
N THR A 124 5.02 -9.64 11.34
CA THR A 124 6.42 -10.09 11.27
C THR A 124 6.84 -10.79 12.56
N SER A 125 8.05 -11.33 12.57
CA SER A 125 8.69 -11.82 13.80
C SER A 125 8.95 -10.73 14.84
N ALA A 126 9.15 -9.48 14.40
CA ALA A 126 9.42 -8.33 15.27
C ALA A 126 8.15 -7.71 15.86
N GLY A 127 7.02 -7.82 15.16
CA GLY A 127 5.75 -7.21 15.56
C GLY A 127 4.84 -6.96 14.36
N VAL A 128 3.94 -5.98 14.50
CA VAL A 128 2.96 -5.60 13.49
C VAL A 128 3.20 -4.15 13.06
N GLU A 129 3.28 -3.94 11.75
CA GLU A 129 3.26 -2.63 11.10
C GLU A 129 1.94 -2.46 10.36
N HIS A 130 1.33 -1.28 10.48
CA HIS A 130 0.15 -0.90 9.71
C HIS A 130 0.48 0.30 8.83
N ILE A 131 -0.02 0.28 7.59
CA ILE A 131 0.09 1.37 6.63
C ILE A 131 -1.32 1.65 6.11
N PHE A 132 -1.84 2.82 6.39
CA PHE A 132 -3.13 3.30 5.89
C PHE A 132 -2.86 4.38 4.85
N ASP A 133 -3.12 4.05 3.59
CA ASP A 133 -2.95 4.92 2.44
C ASP A 133 -4.32 5.37 1.91
N THR A 134 -4.52 6.68 1.80
CA THR A 134 -5.75 7.24 1.20
C THR A 134 -5.43 8.30 0.16
N VAL A 135 -6.08 8.19 -0.99
CA VAL A 135 -5.80 9.04 -2.16
C VAL A 135 -6.85 10.13 -2.32
N LEU A 136 -6.40 11.37 -2.46
CA LEU A 136 -7.14 12.53 -2.91
C LEU A 136 -6.88 12.75 -4.42
N PRO A 137 -7.87 12.52 -5.29
CA PRO A 137 -7.77 12.91 -6.70
C PRO A 137 -7.79 14.44 -6.82
N ILE A 138 -6.70 15.04 -7.31
CA ILE A 138 -6.62 16.48 -7.63
C ILE A 138 -7.17 16.73 -9.04
N SER A 139 -6.85 15.83 -9.97
CA SER A 139 -7.40 15.75 -11.33
C SER A 139 -7.53 14.28 -11.75
N ALA A 140 -7.87 14.03 -13.02
CA ALA A 140 -7.89 12.67 -13.57
C ALA A 140 -6.51 11.98 -13.55
N ASN A 141 -5.42 12.75 -13.62
CA ASN A 141 -4.04 12.27 -13.76
C ASN A 141 -3.07 12.92 -12.75
N LYS A 142 -3.61 13.48 -11.67
CA LYS A 142 -2.82 14.02 -10.56
C LYS A 142 -3.50 13.68 -9.25
N ILE A 143 -2.71 13.17 -8.32
CA ILE A 143 -3.16 12.80 -6.98
C ILE A 143 -2.31 13.44 -5.91
N ARG A 144 -2.88 13.50 -4.71
CA ARG A 144 -2.13 13.54 -3.45
C ARG A 144 -2.56 12.36 -2.62
N PHE A 145 -1.65 11.63 -2.02
CA PHE A 145 -2.01 10.58 -1.06
C PHE A 145 -1.51 10.93 0.34
N PHE A 146 -2.14 10.30 1.33
CA PHE A 146 -1.82 10.44 2.75
C PHE A 146 -1.62 9.04 3.32
N MET A 147 -0.38 8.74 3.69
CA MET A 147 -0.02 7.51 4.39
C MET A 147 0.11 7.79 5.89
N LEU A 148 -0.65 7.03 6.68
CA LEU A 148 -0.52 6.97 8.12
C LEU A 148 0.08 5.61 8.47
N LYS A 149 1.19 5.61 9.21
CA LYS A 149 1.87 4.38 9.60
C LYS A 149 1.84 4.20 11.10
N THR A 150 1.63 2.97 11.56
CA THR A 150 1.84 2.58 12.96
C THR A 150 2.71 1.33 13.05
N ARG A 151 3.51 1.22 14.12
CA ARG A 151 4.21 -0.03 14.45
C ARG A 151 4.26 -0.22 15.96
N ASN A 152 4.20 -1.47 16.40
CA ASN A 152 4.27 -1.83 17.82
C ASN A 152 5.64 -2.42 18.23
N TYR A 153 6.66 -2.12 17.46
CA TYR A 153 8.04 -2.55 17.66
C TYR A 153 8.99 -1.38 17.31
N ASP A 154 10.29 -1.53 17.60
CA ASP A 154 11.32 -0.53 17.30
C ASP A 154 11.10 0.84 17.96
N PHE A 155 10.54 0.85 19.18
CA PHE A 155 10.29 2.07 19.96
C PHE A 155 11.55 2.89 20.28
N ASP A 156 12.70 2.24 20.28
CA ASP A 156 14.03 2.80 20.50
C ASP A 156 14.68 3.36 19.22
N GLN A 157 14.08 3.12 18.05
CA GLN A 157 14.60 3.59 16.76
C GLN A 157 14.00 4.95 16.37
N PRO A 158 14.74 5.81 15.64
CA PRO A 158 14.24 7.10 15.18
C PRO A 158 13.04 6.95 14.22
N VAL A 159 11.97 7.71 14.49
CA VAL A 159 10.79 7.76 13.61
C VAL A 159 11.15 8.39 12.25
N ASP A 160 12.08 9.35 12.22
CA ASP A 160 12.49 10.03 10.99
C ASP A 160 13.16 9.09 9.99
N ASP A 161 13.95 8.12 10.45
CA ASP A 161 14.56 7.10 9.58
C ASP A 161 13.50 6.21 8.92
N TRP A 162 12.44 5.88 9.67
CA TRP A 162 11.30 5.11 9.17
C TRP A 162 10.45 5.90 8.16
N ILE A 163 10.30 7.22 8.37
CA ILE A 163 9.70 8.13 7.40
C ILE A 163 10.54 8.20 6.12
N ALA A 164 11.85 8.39 6.25
CA ALA A 164 12.77 8.47 5.11
C ALA A 164 12.78 7.17 4.29
N PHE A 165 12.71 6.02 4.97
CA PHE A 165 12.56 4.72 4.32
C PHE A 165 11.26 4.62 3.50
N GLN A 166 10.12 5.00 4.07
CA GLN A 166 8.85 4.99 3.32
C GLN A 166 8.88 5.97 2.13
N GLN A 167 9.52 7.12 2.29
CA GLN A 167 9.68 8.08 1.19
C GLN A 167 10.52 7.49 0.05
N ALA A 168 11.58 6.72 0.36
CA ALA A 168 12.37 6.02 -0.65
C ALA A 168 11.54 4.95 -1.38
N VAL A 169 10.76 4.15 -0.66
CA VAL A 169 9.82 3.16 -1.25
C VAL A 169 8.84 3.84 -2.21
N ASN A 170 8.21 4.93 -1.75
CA ASN A 170 7.24 5.68 -2.56
C ASN A 170 7.89 6.28 -3.81
N GLU A 171 9.17 6.66 -3.77
CA GLU A 171 9.86 7.23 -4.93
C GLU A 171 10.16 6.16 -5.99
N GLU A 172 10.49 4.92 -5.58
CA GLU A 172 10.66 3.78 -6.51
C GLU A 172 9.34 3.47 -7.24
N ASP A 173 8.21 3.50 -6.53
CA ASP A 173 6.89 3.32 -7.12
C ASP A 173 6.52 4.46 -8.08
N ARG A 174 6.73 5.72 -7.65
CA ARG A 174 6.35 6.91 -8.41
C ARG A 174 6.92 6.88 -9.83
N GLU A 175 8.19 6.52 -9.98
CA GLU A 175 8.83 6.45 -11.30
C GLU A 175 8.12 5.46 -12.22
N THR A 176 7.71 4.30 -11.71
CA THR A 176 7.03 3.28 -12.51
C THR A 176 5.59 3.68 -12.82
N VAL A 177 4.85 4.17 -11.81
CA VAL A 177 3.42 4.50 -11.92
C VAL A 177 3.19 5.69 -12.84
N GLU A 178 3.98 6.76 -12.73
CA GLU A 178 3.84 7.96 -13.59
C GLU A 178 4.15 7.67 -15.07
N ASN A 179 4.91 6.60 -15.36
CA ASN A 179 5.27 6.20 -16.72
C ASN A 179 4.28 5.21 -17.36
N GLN A 180 3.20 4.81 -16.67
CA GLN A 180 2.19 3.92 -17.24
C GLN A 180 1.41 4.61 -18.36
N PHE A 181 1.23 3.91 -19.48
CA PHE A 181 0.51 4.42 -20.64
C PHE A 181 -0.52 3.41 -21.18
N PRO A 182 -1.80 3.80 -21.35
CA PRO A 182 -2.36 5.11 -21.05
C PRO A 182 -2.37 5.41 -19.53
N PRO A 183 -2.38 6.70 -19.11
CA PRO A 183 -2.37 7.10 -17.70
C PRO A 183 -3.60 6.60 -16.93
N ASP A 184 -4.74 6.55 -17.62
CA ASP A 184 -5.96 5.97 -17.07
C ASP A 184 -5.89 4.45 -17.13
N MET A 185 -6.35 3.82 -16.07
CA MET A 185 -6.50 2.38 -16.02
C MET A 185 -7.65 1.92 -16.94
N PRO A 186 -7.39 1.03 -17.92
CA PRO A 186 -8.45 0.47 -18.73
C PRO A 186 -9.35 -0.44 -17.89
N LEU A 187 -10.65 -0.12 -17.85
CA LEU A 187 -11.68 -0.98 -17.23
C LEU A 187 -12.02 -2.20 -18.10
N ASP A 188 -11.72 -2.14 -19.39
CA ASP A 188 -11.87 -3.26 -20.32
C ASP A 188 -10.72 -4.26 -20.12
N LEU A 189 -10.95 -5.27 -19.28
CA LEU A 189 -9.93 -6.21 -18.79
C LEU A 189 -9.03 -6.79 -19.89
N PRO A 190 -9.53 -7.21 -21.07
CA PRO A 190 -8.68 -7.71 -22.17
C PRO A 190 -7.66 -6.73 -22.75
N LYS A 191 -7.75 -5.43 -22.44
CA LYS A 191 -6.77 -4.42 -22.90
C LYS A 191 -5.42 -4.53 -22.19
N GLU A 192 -5.36 -5.20 -21.04
CA GLU A 192 -4.12 -5.52 -20.33
C GLU A 192 -4.09 -7.03 -20.06
N SER A 193 -2.90 -7.63 -20.00
CA SER A 193 -2.75 -9.07 -19.69
C SER A 193 -2.60 -9.26 -18.19
N HIS A 194 -3.34 -10.21 -17.62
CA HIS A 194 -3.38 -10.48 -16.18
C HIS A 194 -2.80 -11.85 -15.86
N ILE A 195 -1.98 -11.93 -14.82
CA ILE A 195 -1.43 -13.15 -14.25
C ILE A 195 -2.12 -13.49 -12.91
N ALA A 196 -1.78 -14.65 -12.34
CA ALA A 196 -2.41 -15.11 -11.11
C ALA A 196 -2.21 -14.16 -9.91
N ALA A 197 -1.15 -13.35 -9.92
CA ALA A 197 -0.86 -12.38 -8.88
C ALA A 197 -1.74 -11.11 -8.97
N ASP A 198 -2.44 -10.89 -10.09
CA ASP A 198 -3.31 -9.71 -10.32
C ASP A 198 -4.73 -9.90 -9.78
N ALA A 199 -4.92 -10.83 -8.83
CA ALA A 199 -6.24 -11.16 -8.31
C ALA A 199 -6.95 -9.94 -7.69
N PHE A 200 -6.20 -9.07 -6.98
CA PHE A 200 -6.73 -7.79 -6.49
C PHE A 200 -7.14 -6.86 -7.62
N SER A 201 -6.22 -6.57 -8.56
CA SER A 201 -6.46 -5.67 -9.69
C SER A 201 -7.69 -6.07 -10.50
N MET A 202 -7.84 -7.36 -10.79
CA MET A 202 -9.03 -7.90 -11.47
C MET A 202 -10.32 -7.72 -10.65
N ALA A 203 -10.26 -7.90 -9.33
CA ALA A 203 -11.42 -7.72 -8.46
C ALA A 203 -11.81 -6.24 -8.32
N TYR A 204 -10.81 -5.36 -8.23
CA TYR A 204 -10.98 -3.90 -8.13
C TYR A 204 -11.65 -3.34 -9.39
N ARG A 205 -11.13 -3.65 -10.58
CA ARG A 205 -11.66 -3.15 -11.87
C ARG A 205 -13.09 -3.59 -12.19
N ARG A 206 -13.60 -4.63 -11.52
CA ARG A 206 -14.97 -5.14 -11.72
C ARG A 206 -16.02 -4.42 -10.85
N LYS A 207 -15.62 -3.60 -9.88
CA LYS A 207 -16.53 -2.83 -9.01
C LYS A 207 -16.57 -1.35 -9.39
#